data_AF-A0A7V8YJ53-F1
#
_entry.id   AF-A0A7V8YJ53-F1
#
_cell.length_a   1.000
_cell.length_b   1.000
_cell.length_c   1.000
_cell.angle_alpha   90.00
_cell.angle_beta   90.00
_cell.angle_gamma   90.00
#
_symmetry.space_group_name_H-M   'P 1'
#
loop_
_entity.id
_entity.type
_entity.pdbx_description
1 polymer ?
#
loop_
_entity_poly.entity_id
_entity_poly.type
_entity_poly.pdbx_seq_one_letter_code
_entity_poly.pdbx_strand_id
1 'polypeptide(L)'
;MPEGPFGSGFNPLEELVRGLAGGLEQAFGGLFDETEQDDRGPRREGRRPDDPAEAGRAEPGRPRARPTPKLNRYGRDLTAAARAGLLDPVIGRDDEVAQVLEVLARRSKNNPVLLG
;
A
#
# COMPACT_ATOMS: atom_id res chain seq x y z
N MET A 1 24.06 -34.79 47.37
CA MET A 1 23.93 -34.76 45.90
C MET A 1 24.72 -33.55 45.41
N PRO A 2 25.60 -33.67 44.40
CA PRO A 2 26.33 -32.52 43.89
C PRO A 2 25.42 -31.64 43.02
N GLU A 3 25.54 -30.32 43.22
CA GLU A 3 24.89 -29.27 42.44
C GLU A 3 25.40 -29.30 40.99
N GLY A 4 24.48 -29.20 40.02
CA GLY A 4 24.82 -29.10 38.61
C GLY A 4 25.51 -27.76 38.29
N PRO A 5 26.16 -27.64 37.12
CA PRO A 5 26.99 -26.47 36.75
C PRO A 5 26.20 -25.16 36.54
N PHE A 6 24.89 -25.17 36.74
CA PHE A 6 24.03 -24.01 36.60
C PHE A 6 23.27 -23.84 37.91
N GLY A 7 23.62 -22.80 38.68
CA GLY A 7 22.93 -22.46 39.92
C GLY A 7 21.44 -22.19 39.68
N SER A 8 20.66 -22.18 40.76
CA SER A 8 19.19 -22.11 40.80
C SER A 8 18.53 -20.82 40.23
N GLY A 9 19.20 -20.11 39.32
CA GLY A 9 18.71 -18.88 38.69
C GLY A 9 19.01 -18.76 37.20
N PHE A 10 19.46 -19.82 36.51
CA PHE A 10 19.74 -19.77 35.08
C PHE A 10 18.50 -20.22 34.25
N ASN A 11 17.80 -19.25 33.66
CA ASN A 11 16.68 -19.48 32.73
C ASN A 11 17.15 -19.25 31.28
N PRO A 12 17.66 -20.27 30.57
CA PRO A 12 18.22 -20.12 29.22
C PRO A 12 17.18 -19.65 28.20
N LEU A 13 15.91 -20.01 28.39
CA LEU A 13 14.82 -19.55 27.53
C LEU A 13 14.52 -18.06 27.71
N GLU A 14 14.65 -17.53 28.92
CA GLU A 14 14.40 -16.12 29.21
C GLU A 14 15.50 -15.24 28.62
N GLU A 15 16.76 -15.63 28.75
CA GLU A 15 17.90 -14.97 28.09
C GLU A 15 17.82 -15.07 26.57
N LEU A 16 17.40 -16.21 26.01
CA LEU A 16 17.22 -16.37 24.56
C LEU A 16 16.10 -15.47 24.03
N VAL A 17 14.94 -15.42 24.70
CA VAL A 17 13.82 -14.56 24.33
C VAL A 17 14.19 -13.08 24.47
N ARG A 18 14.89 -12.70 25.53
CA ARG A 18 15.37 -11.32 25.73
C ARG A 18 16.41 -10.92 24.68
N GLY A 19 17.29 -11.83 24.29
CA GLY A 19 18.24 -11.63 23.19
C GLY A 19 17.55 -11.49 21.83
N LEU A 20 16.53 -12.31 21.57
CA LEU A 20 15.76 -12.24 20.33
C LEU A 20 14.93 -10.95 20.24
N ALA A 21 14.28 -10.55 21.33
CA ALA A 21 13.50 -9.31 21.41
C ALA A 21 14.39 -8.07 21.24
N GLY A 22 15.53 -8.02 21.93
CA GLY A 22 16.50 -6.93 21.77
C GLY A 22 17.15 -6.88 20.38
N GLY A 23 17.33 -8.04 19.73
CA GLY A 23 17.81 -8.11 18.34
C GLY A 23 16.76 -7.65 17.33
N LEU A 24 15.48 -7.93 17.59
CA LEU A 24 14.36 -7.50 16.76
C LEU A 24 14.21 -5.96 16.80
N GLU A 25 14.30 -5.33 17.96
CA GLU A 25 14.22 -3.87 18.07
C GLU A 25 15.38 -3.15 17.35
N GLN A 26 16.58 -3.72 17.36
CA GLN A 26 17.74 -3.17 16.64
C GLN A 26 17.63 -3.36 15.11
N ALA A 27 17.06 -4.48 14.65
CA ALA A 27 16.90 -4.77 13.23
C ALA A 27 15.71 -4.03 12.59
N PHE A 28 14.65 -3.75 13.35
CA PHE A 28 13.45 -3.06 12.87
C PHE A 28 13.40 -1.57 13.23
N GLY A 29 14.13 -1.12 14.25
CA GLY A 29 14.17 0.28 14.67
C GLY A 29 14.72 1.24 13.60
N GLY A 30 15.59 0.76 12.71
CA GLY A 30 16.07 1.54 11.55
C GLY A 30 15.25 1.39 10.27
N LEU A 31 14.24 0.50 10.23
CA LEU A 31 13.48 0.21 9.00
C LEU A 31 12.18 1.03 8.90
N PHE A 32 11.71 1.59 10.01
CA PHE A 32 10.48 2.40 10.07
C PHE A 32 10.72 3.90 10.31
N ASP A 33 11.97 4.32 10.52
CA ASP A 33 12.35 5.69 10.91
C ASP A 33 12.70 6.61 9.72
N GLU A 34 11.98 6.51 8.58
CA GLU A 34 12.18 7.43 7.44
C GLU A 34 10.88 7.93 6.78
N THR A 35 9.73 7.93 7.48
CA THR A 35 8.50 8.54 6.90
C THR A 35 7.68 9.46 7.79
N GLU A 36 8.20 9.91 8.94
CA GLU A 36 7.65 11.09 9.62
C GLU A 36 8.33 12.36 9.12
N GLN A 37 8.09 12.69 7.85
CA GLN A 37 8.33 14.03 7.37
C GLN A 37 7.25 14.94 7.96
N ASP A 38 7.65 15.65 9.00
CA ASP A 38 6.97 16.74 9.68
C ASP A 38 6.34 17.72 8.68
N ASP A 39 5.01 17.72 8.59
CA ASP A 39 4.23 18.66 7.77
C ASP A 39 3.27 19.48 8.66
N ARG A 40 3.75 19.90 9.84
CA ARG A 40 3.11 20.96 10.63
C ARG A 40 3.45 22.34 10.05
N GLY A 41 2.91 22.63 8.87
CA GLY A 41 2.85 23.99 8.31
C GLY A 41 1.79 24.87 8.99
N PRO A 42 2.00 26.20 9.08
CA PRO A 42 1.26 27.07 9.99
C PRO A 42 -0.16 27.34 9.54
N ARG A 43 -0.98 27.71 10.53
CA ARG A 43 -2.41 27.94 10.42
C ARG A 43 -2.73 29.05 9.42
N ARG A 44 -3.75 28.76 8.60
CA ARG A 44 -4.66 29.64 7.87
C ARG A 44 -4.48 31.15 8.16
N GLU A 45 -4.03 31.89 7.15
CA GLU A 45 -4.30 33.31 7.05
C GLU A 45 -4.57 33.69 5.58
N GLY A 46 -5.74 34.30 5.34
CA GLY A 46 -6.00 35.21 4.22
C GLY A 46 -6.29 34.62 2.83
N ARG A 47 -7.53 34.15 2.58
CA ARG A 47 -8.09 34.17 1.21
C ARG A 47 -8.42 35.63 0.86
N ARG A 48 -7.68 36.24 -0.07
CA ARG A 48 -8.09 37.53 -0.67
C ARG A 48 -9.19 37.26 -1.71
N PRO A 49 -10.24 38.09 -1.79
CA PRO A 49 -11.41 37.79 -2.60
C PRO A 49 -11.40 38.46 -3.99
N ASP A 50 -10.28 38.51 -4.72
CA ASP A 50 -10.24 39.19 -6.04
C ASP A 50 -9.25 38.57 -7.06
N ASP A 51 -9.38 37.28 -7.37
CA ASP A 51 -8.76 36.70 -8.58
C ASP A 51 -9.86 36.25 -9.56
N PRO A 52 -10.05 36.91 -10.72
CA PRO A 52 -10.93 36.45 -11.76
C PRO A 52 -10.13 35.65 -12.80
N ALA A 53 -10.13 34.32 -12.69
CA ALA A 53 -9.74 33.44 -13.79
C ALA A 53 -10.37 32.05 -13.61
N GLU A 54 -11.48 31.89 -14.32
CA GLU A 54 -12.01 30.67 -14.92
C GLU A 54 -11.09 29.43 -14.81
N ALA A 55 -11.55 28.42 -14.06
CA ALA A 55 -11.03 27.06 -14.13
C ALA A 55 -12.20 26.09 -13.98
N GLY A 56 -12.34 25.23 -14.99
CA GLY A 56 -13.52 24.43 -15.29
C GLY A 56 -14.06 23.57 -14.15
N ARG A 57 -15.33 23.21 -14.30
CA ARG A 57 -16.02 22.14 -13.55
C ARG A 57 -15.03 21.05 -13.13
N ALA A 58 -14.77 20.93 -11.84
CA ALA A 58 -14.17 19.74 -11.30
C ALA A 58 -15.16 18.59 -11.49
N GLU A 59 -14.88 17.68 -12.42
CA GLU A 59 -15.62 16.42 -12.60
C GLU A 59 -15.68 15.68 -11.25
N PRO A 60 -16.87 15.43 -10.69
CA PRO A 60 -17.01 14.74 -9.42
C PRO A 60 -16.64 13.27 -9.60
N GLY A 61 -15.56 12.82 -8.95
CA GLY A 61 -15.22 11.40 -8.89
C GLY A 61 -13.80 11.01 -9.29
N ARG A 62 -12.86 11.95 -9.48
CA ARG A 62 -11.44 11.58 -9.62
C ARG A 62 -10.84 11.29 -8.24
N PRO A 63 -10.63 10.01 -7.84
CA PRO A 63 -9.86 9.74 -6.64
C PRO A 63 -8.47 10.33 -6.85
N ARG A 64 -8.00 11.13 -5.89
CA ARG A 64 -6.61 11.58 -5.88
C ARG A 64 -5.75 10.33 -5.82
N ALA A 65 -5.04 10.02 -6.89
CA ALA A 65 -4.16 8.86 -6.94
C ALA A 65 -3.15 9.01 -5.81
N ARG A 66 -3.21 8.11 -4.83
CA ARG A 66 -2.16 8.02 -3.81
C ARG A 66 -0.88 7.57 -4.52
N PRO A 67 0.27 8.18 -4.23
CA PRO A 67 1.52 7.75 -4.83
C PRO A 67 1.81 6.30 -4.44
N THR A 68 1.92 5.43 -5.45
CA THR A 68 2.22 4.00 -5.31
C THR A 68 3.60 3.70 -5.91
N PRO A 69 4.71 4.01 -5.20
CA PRO A 69 6.06 4.05 -5.78
C PRO A 69 6.52 2.73 -6.43
N LYS A 70 6.11 1.57 -5.89
CA LYS A 70 6.42 0.26 -6.48
C LYS A 70 5.64 -0.01 -7.76
N LEU A 71 4.33 0.29 -7.77
CA LEU A 71 3.47 0.05 -8.93
C LEU A 71 3.83 0.98 -10.09
N ASN A 72 4.24 2.22 -9.80
CA ASN A 72 4.70 3.17 -10.82
C ASN A 72 6.01 2.73 -11.49
N ARG A 73 6.89 2.04 -10.75
CA ARG A 73 8.18 1.58 -11.29
C ARG A 73 8.05 0.33 -12.17
N TYR A 74 7.15 -0.58 -11.82
CA TYR A 74 7.09 -1.91 -12.44
C TYR A 74 5.77 -2.23 -13.16
N GLY A 75 4.70 -1.53 -12.83
CA GLY A 75 3.36 -1.75 -13.39
C GLY A 75 3.07 -0.85 -14.59
N ARG A 76 2.02 -1.21 -15.33
CA ARG A 76 1.44 -0.39 -16.40
C ARG A 76 -0.02 -0.11 -16.07
N ASP A 77 -0.42 1.16 -16.15
CA ASP A 77 -1.82 1.54 -15.96
C ASP A 77 -2.62 1.29 -17.25
N LEU A 78 -3.33 0.16 -17.28
CA LEU A 78 -4.19 -0.21 -18.40
C LEU A 78 -5.45 0.67 -18.48
N THR A 79 -5.94 1.22 -17.37
CA THR A 79 -7.11 2.13 -17.37
C THR A 79 -6.76 3.46 -18.03
N ALA A 80 -5.58 4.01 -17.73
CA ALA A 80 -5.08 5.22 -18.40
C ALA A 80 -4.85 4.96 -19.89
N ALA A 81 -4.25 3.82 -20.26
CA ALA A 81 -4.03 3.45 -21.65
C ALA A 81 -5.34 3.28 -22.42
N ALA A 82 -6.36 2.65 -21.83
CA ALA A 82 -7.69 2.52 -22.42
C ALA A 82 -8.33 3.89 -22.68
N ARG A 83 -8.29 4.80 -21.71
CA ARG A 83 -8.81 6.17 -21.85
C ARG A 83 -8.08 6.98 -22.92
N ALA A 84 -6.79 6.71 -23.12
CA ALA A 84 -5.98 7.32 -24.17
C ALA A 84 -6.20 6.67 -25.56
N GLY A 85 -7.04 5.63 -25.67
CA GLY A 85 -7.29 4.93 -26.93
C GLY A 85 -6.12 4.08 -27.42
N LEU A 86 -5.19 3.71 -26.52
CA LEU A 86 -3.99 2.93 -26.86
C LEU A 86 -4.20 1.41 -26.78
N LEU A 87 -5.39 0.96 -26.37
CA LEU A 87 -5.73 -0.46 -26.29
C LEU A 87 -6.71 -0.81 -27.41
N ASP A 88 -6.44 -1.92 -28.09
CA ASP A 88 -7.36 -2.50 -29.07
C ASP A 88 -8.60 -3.10 -28.38
N PRO A 89 -9.77 -3.09 -29.04
CA PRO A 89 -10.95 -3.75 -28.53
C PRO A 89 -10.72 -5.26 -28.42
N VAL A 90 -11.28 -5.86 -27.36
CA VAL A 90 -11.26 -7.32 -27.19
C VAL A 90 -12.45 -7.91 -27.95
N ILE A 91 -12.19 -8.80 -28.89
CA ILE A 91 -13.22 -9.40 -29.75
C ILE A 91 -13.48 -10.85 -29.33
N GLY A 92 -14.75 -11.23 -29.19
CA GLY A 92 -15.18 -12.62 -29.00
C GLY A 92 -14.86 -13.23 -27.63
N ARG A 93 -14.76 -12.40 -26.58
CA ARG A 93 -14.48 -12.83 -25.19
C ARG A 93 -15.50 -12.28 -24.19
N ASP A 94 -16.74 -12.10 -24.63
CA ASP A 94 -17.78 -11.45 -23.83
C ASP A 94 -18.09 -12.27 -22.57
N ASP A 95 -18.15 -13.60 -22.69
CA ASP A 95 -18.45 -14.51 -21.58
C ASP A 95 -17.32 -14.55 -20.53
N GLU A 96 -16.06 -14.58 -20.96
CA GLU A 96 -14.91 -14.54 -20.03
C GLU A 96 -14.81 -13.19 -19.33
N VAL A 97 -15.03 -12.09 -20.06
CA VAL A 97 -15.05 -10.75 -19.48
C VAL A 97 -16.17 -10.64 -18.44
N ALA A 98 -17.37 -11.15 -18.73
CA ALA A 98 -18.47 -11.16 -17.78
C ALA A 98 -18.14 -11.96 -16.51
N GLN A 99 -17.54 -13.16 -16.65
CA GLN A 99 -17.12 -13.97 -15.50
C GLN A 99 -16.03 -13.29 -14.66
N VAL A 100 -15.05 -12.66 -15.30
CA VAL A 100 -14.00 -11.90 -14.62
C VAL A 100 -14.61 -10.75 -13.81
N LEU A 101 -15.55 -10.00 -14.40
CA LEU A 101 -16.25 -8.92 -13.72
C LEU A 101 -17.07 -9.42 -12.52
N GLU A 102 -17.77 -10.55 -12.67
CA GLU A 102 -18.52 -11.17 -11.58
C GLU A 102 -17.60 -11.52 -10.40
N VAL A 103 -16.45 -12.14 -10.67
CA VAL A 103 -15.47 -12.49 -9.62
C VAL A 103 -14.91 -11.24 -8.94
N LEU A 104 -14.53 -10.22 -9.72
CA LEU A 104 -14.00 -8.96 -9.19
C LEU A 104 -15.00 -8.22 -8.31
N ALA A 105 -16.31 -8.34 -8.58
CA ALA A 105 -17.37 -7.70 -7.82
C ALA A 105 -17.66 -8.34 -6.45
N ARG A 106 -17.04 -9.50 -6.13
CA ARG A 106 -17.23 -10.19 -4.86
C ARG A 106 -16.57 -9.45 -3.69
N ARG A 107 -17.14 -9.59 -2.49
CA ARG A 107 -16.54 -9.07 -1.25
C ARG A 107 -15.27 -9.83 -0.83
N SER A 108 -15.16 -11.11 -1.19
CA SER A 108 -14.02 -11.97 -0.86
C SER A 108 -13.68 -12.89 -2.03
N LYS A 109 -12.42 -13.35 -2.09
CA LYS A 109 -11.88 -14.18 -3.20
C LYS A 109 -12.13 -13.55 -4.57
N ASN A 110 -11.86 -12.26 -4.68
CA ASN A 110 -12.10 -11.45 -5.88
C ASN A 110 -10.91 -11.44 -6.85
N ASN A 111 -9.98 -12.38 -6.74
CA ASN A 111 -8.84 -12.51 -7.62
C ASN A 111 -9.14 -13.57 -8.69
N PRO A 112 -9.62 -13.18 -9.89
CA PRO A 112 -9.87 -14.13 -10.96
C PRO A 112 -8.56 -14.75 -11.44
N VAL A 113 -8.60 -16.04 -11.74
CA VAL A 113 -7.50 -16.77 -12.39
C VAL A 113 -8.06 -17.31 -13.70
N LEU A 114 -7.44 -16.91 -14.80
CA LEU A 114 -7.79 -17.40 -16.14
C LEU A 114 -6.96 -18.64 -16.44
N LEU A 115 -7.65 -19.71 -16.83
CA LEU A 115 -7.06 -20.96 -17.30
C LEU A 115 -7.45 -21.11 -18.77
N GLY A 116 -6.50 -21.53 -19.60
CA GLY A 116 -6.68 -21.73 -21.04
C GLY A 116 -5.90 -22.94 -21.50
#